data_AF-A0A7V9CNQ0-F1
#
_entry.id   AF-A0A7V9CNQ0-F1
#
_cell.length_a   1.000
_cell.length_b   1.000
_cell.length_c   1.000
_cell.angle_alpha   90.00
_cell.angle_beta   90.00
_cell.angle_gamma   90.00
#
_symmetry.space_group_name_H-M   'P 1'
#
loop_
_entity.id
_entity.type
_entity.pdbx_description
1 polymer ?
#
loop_
_entity_poly.entity_id
_entity_poly.type
_entity_poly.pdbx_seq_one_letter_code
_entity_poly.pdbx_strand_id
1 'polypeptide(L)'
;GHLTATKGGRVRYVPLTRRLAAGLEAAQPGAGKTDEVLKRDNGRPFRESHVADLLAKVAREAGMPPHGPHTLRHTFCSHLAMRGAAVSAIQVLAGHQDLLTTQRYMHLSPNMLDAAIKLLDAPRIREAPRGDIVETLAGAFTSD
;
A
#
# COMPACT_ATOMS: atom_id res chain seq x y z
N GLY A 1 -0.52 -2.85 -18.69
CA GLY A 1 -1.12 -3.50 -17.51
C GLY A 1 -2.63 -3.44 -17.62
N HIS A 2 -3.31 -4.58 -17.58
CA HIS A 2 -4.78 -4.60 -17.64
C HIS A 2 -5.38 -3.95 -16.39
N LEU A 3 -6.18 -2.90 -16.62
CA LEU A 3 -6.97 -2.22 -15.59
C LEU A 3 -8.29 -2.96 -15.41
N THR A 4 -8.25 -4.20 -14.92
CA THR A 4 -9.51 -4.84 -14.51
C THR A 4 -9.95 -4.27 -13.17
N ALA A 5 -11.18 -3.77 -13.17
CA ALA A 5 -11.88 -3.37 -11.96
C ALA A 5 -11.76 -4.47 -10.90
N THR A 6 -11.40 -4.07 -9.67
CA THR A 6 -11.63 -4.93 -8.49
C THR A 6 -13.12 -5.31 -8.42
N LYS A 7 -13.49 -6.31 -7.60
CA LYS A 7 -14.91 -6.75 -7.42
C LYS A 7 -15.90 -5.59 -7.14
N GLY A 8 -15.42 -4.39 -6.78
CA GLY A 8 -16.20 -3.16 -6.62
C GLY A 8 -15.98 -2.06 -7.68
N GLY A 9 -15.50 -2.35 -8.90
CA GLY A 9 -15.45 -1.35 -9.98
C GLY A 9 -14.30 -0.34 -9.91
N ARG A 10 -13.59 -0.26 -8.78
CA ARG A 10 -12.62 0.83 -8.51
C ARG A 10 -11.22 0.46 -8.97
N VAL A 11 -10.71 1.24 -9.91
CA VAL A 11 -9.28 1.29 -10.26
C VAL A 11 -8.52 1.95 -9.12
N ARG A 12 -7.33 1.45 -8.81
CA ARG A 12 -6.45 2.00 -7.77
C ARG A 12 -5.07 2.20 -8.33
N TYR A 13 -4.48 3.34 -7.99
CA TYR A 13 -3.09 3.63 -8.28
C TYR A 13 -2.24 3.33 -7.05
N VAL A 14 -1.23 2.47 -7.20
CA VAL A 14 -0.27 2.15 -6.14
C VAL A 14 1.12 2.48 -6.66
N PRO A 15 1.83 3.48 -6.11
CA PRO A 15 3.17 3.81 -6.55
C PRO A 15 4.12 2.64 -6.25
N LEU A 16 4.98 2.32 -7.23
CA LEU A 16 5.96 1.25 -7.08
C LEU A 16 7.21 1.77 -6.38
N THR A 17 7.77 0.95 -5.48
CA THR A 17 9.12 1.19 -4.99
C THR A 17 10.14 0.96 -6.10
N ARG A 18 11.31 1.61 -6.03
CA ARG A 18 12.42 1.37 -6.97
C ARG A 18 12.79 -0.12 -7.07
N ARG A 19 12.81 -0.82 -5.94
CA ARG A 19 13.10 -2.26 -5.87
C ARG A 19 12.06 -3.09 -6.64
N LEU A 20 10.78 -2.76 -6.50
CA LEU A 20 9.71 -3.47 -7.20
C LEU A 20 9.75 -3.18 -8.71
N ALA A 21 9.98 -1.93 -9.11
CA ALA A 21 10.15 -1.56 -10.52
C ALA A 21 11.31 -2.32 -11.16
N ALA A 22 12.51 -2.26 -10.55
CA ALA A 22 13.68 -2.99 -11.03
C ALA A 22 13.46 -4.51 -11.08
N GLY A 23 12.74 -5.08 -10.11
CA GLY A 23 12.40 -6.51 -10.11
C GLY A 23 11.46 -6.89 -11.26
N LEU A 24 10.46 -6.06 -11.56
CA LEU A 24 9.55 -6.28 -12.69
C LEU A 24 10.26 -6.11 -14.05
N GLU A 25 11.19 -5.16 -14.14
CA GLU A 25 12.03 -4.98 -15.33
C GLU A 25 12.97 -6.17 -15.55
N ALA A 26 13.66 -6.61 -14.50
CA ALA A 26 14.59 -7.76 -14.56
C ALA A 26 13.87 -9.08 -14.83
N ALA A 27 12.63 -9.23 -14.36
CA ALA A 27 11.81 -10.40 -14.67
C ALA A 27 11.50 -10.52 -16.17
N GLN A 28 11.75 -9.47 -16.97
CA GLN A 28 11.51 -9.39 -18.42
C GLN A 28 10.31 -10.25 -18.81
N PRO A 29 9.07 -9.91 -18.39
CA PRO A 29 7.91 -10.73 -18.68
C PRO A 29 7.83 -10.86 -20.20
N GLY A 30 8.26 -12.01 -20.71
CA GLY A 30 8.64 -12.14 -22.12
C GLY A 30 7.51 -11.73 -23.05
N ALA A 31 7.88 -11.39 -24.29
CA ALA A 31 6.91 -11.27 -25.37
C ALA A 31 6.10 -12.59 -25.43
N GLY A 32 4.87 -12.52 -24.97
CA GLY A 32 3.96 -13.65 -24.81
C GLY A 32 2.60 -13.23 -25.34
N LYS A 33 1.71 -14.18 -25.58
CA LYS A 33 0.42 -13.96 -26.27
C LYS A 33 -0.57 -13.01 -25.54
N THR A 34 -0.22 -12.48 -24.37
CA THR A 34 -1.08 -11.63 -23.53
C THR A 34 -0.36 -10.36 -23.06
N ASP A 35 -1.11 -9.29 -22.83
CA ASP A 35 -0.62 -7.98 -22.32
C ASP A 35 -0.50 -7.93 -20.77
N GLU A 36 -0.47 -9.09 -20.12
CA GLU A 36 -0.39 -9.21 -18.66
C GLU A 36 1.05 -8.98 -18.15
N VAL A 37 1.18 -8.36 -16.98
CA VAL A 37 2.49 -8.08 -16.37
C VAL A 37 3.10 -9.32 -15.71
N LEU A 38 2.27 -10.18 -15.11
CA LEU A 38 2.71 -11.42 -14.47
C LEU A 38 2.43 -12.60 -15.41
N LYS A 39 3.50 -13.24 -15.89
CA LYS A 39 3.43 -14.42 -16.76
C LYS A 39 4.27 -15.53 -16.18
N ARG A 40 3.94 -16.77 -16.56
CA ARG A 40 4.82 -17.92 -16.36
C ARG A 40 5.88 -17.95 -17.45
N ASP A 41 6.96 -18.71 -17.24
CA ASP A 41 8.05 -18.87 -18.21
C ASP A 41 7.58 -19.39 -19.59
N ASN A 42 6.43 -20.08 -19.64
CA ASN A 42 5.80 -20.55 -20.87
C ASN A 42 4.86 -19.52 -21.54
N GLY A 43 4.88 -18.26 -21.10
CA GLY A 43 4.07 -17.16 -21.63
C GLY A 43 2.57 -17.22 -21.29
N ARG A 44 2.14 -18.15 -20.43
CA ARG A 44 0.74 -18.26 -19.97
C ARG A 44 0.47 -17.35 -18.76
N PRO A 45 -0.79 -16.93 -18.56
CA PRO A 45 -1.21 -16.15 -17.40
C PRO A 45 -0.85 -16.78 -16.06
N PHE A 46 -0.52 -15.94 -15.09
CA PHE A 46 -0.43 -16.35 -13.69
C PHE A 46 -1.83 -16.56 -13.10
N ARG A 47 -1.99 -17.55 -12.22
CA ARG A 47 -3.24 -17.83 -11.48
C ARG A 47 -2.96 -17.62 -9.99
N GLU A 48 -4.01 -17.40 -9.20
CA GLU A 48 -3.87 -17.24 -7.75
C GLU A 48 -3.19 -18.45 -7.09
N SER A 49 -3.48 -19.68 -7.56
CA SER A 49 -2.82 -20.89 -7.06
C SER A 49 -1.30 -20.85 -7.26
N HIS A 50 -0.82 -20.33 -8.39
CA HIS A 50 0.62 -20.20 -8.65
C HIS A 50 1.28 -19.21 -7.69
N VAL A 51 0.55 -18.19 -7.21
CA VAL A 51 1.07 -17.25 -6.20
C VAL A 51 1.26 -17.97 -4.88
N ALA A 52 0.27 -18.77 -4.47
CA ALA A 52 0.37 -19.58 -3.26
C ALA A 52 1.54 -20.56 -3.34
N ASP A 53 1.71 -21.27 -4.47
CA ASP A 53 2.82 -22.21 -4.69
C ASP A 53 4.19 -21.52 -4.63
N LEU A 54 4.31 -20.33 -5.25
CA LEU A 54 5.53 -19.54 -5.23
C LEU A 54 5.88 -19.09 -3.80
N LEU A 55 4.88 -18.60 -3.05
CA LEU A 55 5.10 -18.17 -1.67
C LEU A 55 5.45 -19.33 -0.75
N ALA A 56 4.82 -20.50 -0.93
CA ALA A 56 5.17 -21.71 -0.18
C ALA A 56 6.60 -22.18 -0.47
N LYS A 57 7.02 -22.14 -1.74
CA LYS A 57 8.40 -22.44 -2.14
C LYS A 57 9.40 -21.51 -1.47
N VAL A 58 9.19 -20.19 -1.55
CA VAL A 58 10.05 -19.18 -0.93
C VAL A 58 10.10 -19.34 0.59
N ALA A 59 8.96 -19.61 1.23
CA ALA A 59 8.92 -19.83 2.68
C ALA A 59 9.75 -21.05 3.09
N ARG A 60 9.64 -22.16 2.36
CA ARG A 60 10.45 -23.36 2.60
C ARG A 60 11.94 -23.11 2.42
N GLU A 61 12.34 -22.39 1.38
CA GLU A 61 13.75 -22.01 1.14
C GLU A 61 14.28 -21.09 2.25
N ALA A 62 13.43 -20.25 2.82
CA ALA A 62 13.76 -19.38 3.95
C ALA A 62 13.69 -20.09 5.32
N GLY A 63 13.31 -21.37 5.39
CA GLY A 63 13.11 -22.08 6.66
C GLY A 63 11.93 -21.56 7.49
N MET A 64 10.92 -20.96 6.84
CA MET A 64 9.76 -20.35 7.47
C MET A 64 8.46 -21.11 7.15
N PRO A 65 7.43 -21.01 8.01
CA PRO A 65 6.09 -21.50 7.68
C PRO A 65 5.54 -20.81 6.41
N PRO A 66 4.75 -21.53 5.58
CA PRO A 66 4.15 -20.93 4.40
C PRO A 66 3.12 -19.86 4.79
N HIS A 67 3.19 -18.71 4.11
CA HIS A 67 2.30 -17.59 4.32
C HIS A 67 1.72 -17.10 3.00
N GLY A 68 0.46 -16.66 3.03
CA GLY A 68 -0.23 -16.17 1.85
C GLY A 68 -0.03 -14.65 1.63
N PRO A 69 -0.59 -14.12 0.53
CA PRO A 69 -0.55 -12.69 0.22
C PRO A 69 -1.13 -11.79 1.33
N HIS A 70 -2.10 -12.31 2.10
CA HIS A 70 -2.68 -11.58 3.24
C HIS A 70 -1.64 -11.28 4.32
N THR A 71 -0.81 -12.26 4.69
CA THR A 71 0.27 -12.06 5.67
C THR A 71 1.27 -11.02 5.18
N LEU A 72 1.65 -11.06 3.90
CA LEU A 72 2.54 -10.06 3.32
C LEU A 72 1.92 -8.66 3.33
N ARG A 73 0.59 -8.53 3.14
CA ARG A 73 -0.12 -7.25 3.30
C ARG A 73 -0.09 -6.76 4.74
N HIS A 74 -0.25 -7.65 5.73
CA HIS A 74 -0.09 -7.29 7.14
C HIS A 74 1.32 -6.76 7.40
N THR A 75 2.35 -7.46 6.95
CA THR A 75 3.75 -7.02 7.05
C THR A 75 3.95 -5.66 6.39
N PHE A 76 3.44 -5.46 5.17
CA PHE A 76 3.51 -4.17 4.48
C PHE A 76 2.91 -3.02 5.31
N CYS A 77 1.71 -3.20 5.85
CA CYS A 77 1.05 -2.18 6.69
C CYS A 77 1.84 -1.92 7.99
N SER A 78 2.28 -2.97 8.67
CA SER A 78 3.09 -2.85 9.89
C SER A 78 4.40 -2.10 9.62
N HIS A 79 5.09 -2.39 8.52
CA HIS A 79 6.35 -1.72 8.16
C HIS A 79 6.15 -0.22 7.86
N LEU A 80 5.03 0.16 7.24
CA LEU A 80 4.72 1.57 7.05
C LEU A 80 4.38 2.26 8.36
N ALA A 81 3.59 1.61 9.23
CA ALA A 81 3.24 2.14 10.54
C ALA A 81 4.50 2.35 11.40
N MET A 82 5.39 1.36 11.48
CA MET A 82 6.69 1.45 12.18
C MET A 82 7.60 2.57 11.66
N ARG A 83 7.38 3.05 10.43
CA ARG A 83 8.11 4.17 9.82
C ARG A 83 7.40 5.52 9.98
N GLY A 84 6.32 5.58 10.77
CA GLY A 84 5.57 6.81 11.01
C GLY A 84 4.67 7.24 9.85
N ALA A 85 4.34 6.34 8.92
CA ALA A 85 3.43 6.70 7.83
C ALA A 85 2.02 7.02 8.38
N ALA A 86 1.40 8.06 7.81
CA ALA A 86 0.03 8.44 8.18
C ALA A 86 -0.96 7.29 7.90
N VAL A 87 -1.89 7.07 8.82
CA VAL A 87 -2.88 5.96 8.75
C VAL A 87 -3.70 6.01 7.45
N SER A 88 -4.03 7.21 6.95
CA SER A 88 -4.75 7.41 5.69
C SER A 88 -3.92 6.96 4.47
N ALA A 89 -2.62 7.24 4.46
CA ALA A 89 -1.73 6.79 3.39
C ALA A 89 -1.62 5.25 3.37
N ILE A 90 -1.48 4.63 4.55
CA ILE A 90 -1.45 3.16 4.67
C ILE A 90 -2.78 2.56 4.18
N GLN A 91 -3.92 3.14 4.56
CA GLN A 91 -5.25 2.67 4.14
C GLN A 91 -5.39 2.65 2.61
N VAL A 92 -5.01 3.74 1.94
CA VAL A 92 -5.10 3.87 0.48
C VAL A 92 -4.18 2.86 -0.21
N LEU A 93 -2.93 2.75 0.24
CA LEU A 93 -1.94 1.83 -0.35
C LEU A 93 -2.33 0.36 -0.15
N ALA A 94 -2.83 0.00 1.04
CA ALA A 94 -3.31 -1.35 1.32
C ALA A 94 -4.68 -1.64 0.70
N GLY A 95 -5.41 -0.58 0.32
CA GLY A 95 -6.71 -0.69 -0.31
C GLY A 95 -7.85 -1.06 0.65
N HIS A 96 -7.73 -0.73 1.94
CA HIS A 96 -8.75 -1.03 2.94
C HIS A 96 -9.97 -0.11 2.76
N GLN A 97 -11.17 -0.69 2.81
CA GLN A 97 -12.42 0.08 2.74
C GLN A 97 -12.65 0.88 4.03
N ASP A 98 -12.26 0.30 5.16
CA ASP A 98 -12.47 0.88 6.48
C ASP A 98 -11.12 1.28 7.11
N LEU A 99 -11.07 2.50 7.64
CA LEU A 99 -9.92 3.01 8.36
C LEU A 99 -9.63 2.18 9.61
N LEU A 100 -10.64 1.64 10.30
CA LEU A 100 -10.47 0.78 11.47
C LEU A 100 -9.62 -0.45 11.17
N THR A 101 -9.71 -0.99 9.95
CA THR A 101 -8.84 -2.11 9.52
C THR A 101 -7.37 -1.71 9.52
N THR A 102 -7.07 -0.46 9.18
CA THR A 102 -5.71 0.09 9.14
C THR A 102 -5.23 0.56 10.51
N GLN A 103 -6.13 1.07 11.36
CA GLN A 103 -5.78 1.51 12.72
C GLN A 103 -5.15 0.41 13.57
N ARG A 104 -5.49 -0.85 13.30
CA ARG A 104 -4.87 -2.02 13.95
C ARG A 104 -3.33 -2.04 13.90
N TYR A 105 -2.69 -1.39 12.93
CA TYR A 105 -1.22 -1.33 12.85
C TYR A 105 -0.61 -0.11 13.55
N MET A 106 -1.41 0.90 13.90
CA MET A 106 -0.88 2.20 14.34
C MET A 106 -0.23 2.17 15.73
N HIS A 107 -0.52 1.14 16.54
CA HIS A 107 0.18 0.90 17.80
C HIS A 107 1.69 0.63 17.61
N LEU A 108 2.12 0.29 16.39
CA LEU A 108 3.53 0.08 16.05
C LEU A 108 4.27 1.38 15.70
N SER A 109 3.56 2.50 15.59
CA SER A 109 4.15 3.74 15.10
C SER A 109 4.96 4.45 16.21
N PRO A 110 6.24 4.76 15.96
CA PRO A 110 7.09 5.39 16.95
C PRO A 110 6.70 6.86 17.14
N ASN A 111 6.55 7.29 18.39
CA ASN A 111 6.43 8.69 18.80
C ASN A 111 5.46 9.52 17.93
N MET A 112 4.30 8.95 17.60
CA MET A 112 3.30 9.55 16.70
C MET A 112 2.96 10.99 17.05
N LEU A 113 2.77 11.27 18.35
CA LEU A 113 2.41 12.60 18.85
C LEU A 113 3.55 13.60 18.63
N ASP A 114 4.77 13.23 19.00
CA ASP A 114 5.96 14.08 18.82
C ASP A 114 6.26 14.32 17.34
N ALA A 115 6.14 13.29 16.51
CA ALA A 115 6.32 13.41 15.07
C ALA A 115 5.26 14.33 14.46
N ALA A 116 4.00 14.23 14.90
CA ALA A 116 2.91 15.07 14.42
C ALA A 116 3.09 16.54 14.81
N ILE A 117 3.44 16.84 16.07
CA ILE A 117 3.61 18.24 16.51
C ILE A 117 4.83 18.89 15.84
N LYS A 118 5.92 18.15 15.63
CA LYS A 118 7.12 18.63 14.93
C LYS A 118 6.88 19.01 13.48
N LEU A 119 5.77 18.57 12.86
CA LEU A 119 5.40 19.05 11.52
C LEU A 119 5.10 20.55 11.49
N LEU A 120 4.72 21.16 12.63
CA LEU A 120 4.53 22.61 12.74
C LEU A 120 5.85 23.38 12.74
N ASP A 121 6.96 22.73 13.09
CA ASP A 121 8.31 23.33 13.06
C ASP A 121 8.90 23.32 11.64
N ALA A 122 8.39 22.49 10.74
CA ALA A 122 8.86 22.42 9.37
C ALA A 122 8.48 23.70 8.61
N PRO A 123 9.39 24.27 7.79
CA PRO A 123 9.06 25.42 6.96
C PRO A 123 7.85 25.07 6.09
N ARG A 124 6.86 25.97 6.05
CA ARG A 124 5.67 25.78 5.20
C ARG A 124 6.14 25.46 3.78
N ILE A 125 5.87 24.23 3.32
CA ILE A 125 6.03 23.87 1.91
C ILE A 125 5.26 24.92 1.11
N ARG A 126 5.99 25.76 0.36
CA ARG A 126 5.38 26.72 -0.57
C ARG A 126 4.79 25.93 -1.74
N GLU A 127 3.50 26.10 -1.93
CA GLU A 127 2.69 25.76 -3.11
C GLU A 127 2.54 24.26 -3.47
N ALA A 128 1.55 23.64 -2.84
CA ALA A 128 0.53 22.85 -3.53
C ALA A 128 -0.82 23.36 -2.98
N PRO A 129 -1.92 23.40 -3.77
CA PRO A 129 -3.16 24.03 -3.33
C PRO A 129 -3.65 23.33 -2.06
N ARG A 130 -3.61 24.04 -0.94
CA ARG A 130 -4.10 23.55 0.36
C ARG A 130 -5.52 24.06 0.55
N GLY A 131 -6.41 23.20 1.03
CA GLY A 131 -7.65 23.63 1.66
C GLY A 131 -7.32 24.48 2.88
N ASP A 132 -7.94 25.64 2.98
CA ASP A 132 -7.68 26.61 4.04
C ASP A 132 -8.27 26.15 5.37
N ILE A 133 -7.49 26.30 6.45
CA ILE A 133 -7.88 25.97 7.84
C ILE A 133 -9.15 26.71 8.28
N VAL A 134 -9.49 27.81 7.60
CA VAL A 134 -10.66 28.66 7.87
C VAL A 134 -11.98 27.89 7.76
N GLU A 135 -12.07 26.85 6.92
CA GLU A 135 -13.30 26.05 6.79
C GLU A 135 -13.64 25.24 8.05
N THR A 136 -12.65 24.87 8.87
CA THR A 136 -12.91 24.10 10.11
C THR A 136 -13.50 24.97 11.23
N LEU A 137 -13.25 26.28 11.21
CA LEU A 137 -13.77 27.22 12.21
C LEU A 137 -15.21 27.68 11.91
N ALA A 138 -15.70 27.48 10.69
CA ALA A 138 -17.06 27.88 10.30
C ALA A 138 -18.16 26.89 10.74
N GLY A 139 -17.79 25.73 11.30
CA GLY A 139 -18.73 24.63 11.63
C GLY A 139 -19.03 24.41 13.12
N ALA A 140 -18.43 25.17 14.03
CA ALA A 140 -18.66 25.02 15.47
C ALA A 140 -19.06 26.37 16.09
N PHE A 141 -20.20 26.36 16.79
CA PHE A 141 -20.89 27.49 17.45
C PHE A 141 -21.90 28.27 16.60
N THR A 142 -23.06 27.65 16.39
CA THR A 142 -24.33 28.37 16.62
C THR A 142 -25.15 27.54 17.61
N SER A 143 -25.09 27.94 18.87
CA SER A 143 -26.10 27.60 19.87
C SER A 143 -27.17 28.67 19.81
N ASP A 144 -28.40 28.26 19.58
CA ASP A 144 -29.61 28.86 20.17
C ASP A 144 -30.56 27.72 20.52
#